data_AF-G2Z6Y7-F1
#
_entry.id   AF-G2Z6Y7-F1
#
_cell.length_a   1.000
_cell.length_b   1.000
_cell.length_c   1.000
_cell.angle_alpha   90.00
_cell.angle_beta   90.00
_cell.angle_gamma   90.00
#
_symmetry.space_group_name_H-M   'P 1'
#
loop_
_entity.id
_entity.type
_entity.pdbx_description
1 polymer ?
#
loop_
_entity_poly.entity_id
_entity_poly.type
_entity_poly.pdbx_seq_one_letter_code
_entity_poly.pdbx_strand_id
1 'polypeptide(L)'
;MFKTALEQVSSNELIIKNDKIYTLGDDGMLMCFNLKLENQWTLKVENTIESSTRNLIITENCIYFGGSILYSVDKNTGKVKWKTKIYENKNSHNGLLSIEKNEDGVMVMTSGKFIKIDENGKIVTTKNWIEIPIGNLFYCNNWYYYLTEKGNLMRIKSDLKQEEVFYKGINIPNHRVDDTYFYAE
;
A
#
# COMPACT_ATOMS: atom_id res chain seq x y z
N MET A 1 13.99 -30.25 -8.25
CA MET A 1 12.83 -29.65 -8.93
C MET A 1 11.71 -29.56 -7.91
N PHE A 2 11.49 -28.38 -7.32
CA PHE A 2 10.42 -28.21 -6.33
C PHE A 2 9.09 -28.12 -7.06
N LYS A 3 8.16 -29.03 -6.73
CA LYS A 3 6.78 -29.02 -7.22
C LYS A 3 5.90 -28.71 -6.02
N THR A 4 5.64 -27.43 -5.78
CA THR A 4 4.55 -27.02 -4.90
C THR A 4 3.27 -27.12 -5.73
N ALA A 5 2.49 -28.17 -5.47
CA ALA A 5 1.08 -28.19 -5.84
C ALA A 5 0.35 -27.25 -4.87
N LEU A 6 0.43 -25.95 -5.12
CA LEU A 6 -0.60 -25.05 -4.61
C LEU A 6 -1.86 -25.38 -5.41
N GLU A 7 -2.87 -25.97 -4.77
CA GLU A 7 -4.14 -26.36 -5.42
C GLU A 7 -4.90 -25.15 -6.00
N GLN A 8 -4.54 -23.93 -5.60
CA GLN A 8 -4.93 -22.68 -6.25
C GLN A 8 -3.74 -21.72 -6.31
N VAL A 9 -3.51 -21.14 -7.48
CA VAL A 9 -2.60 -20.01 -7.66
C VAL A 9 -3.30 -18.76 -7.14
N SER A 10 -2.76 -18.10 -6.12
CA SER A 10 -3.21 -16.75 -5.74
C SER A 10 -2.08 -16.00 -5.03
N SER A 11 -1.01 -15.64 -5.74
CA SER A 11 -0.10 -14.61 -5.25
C SER A 11 -0.32 -13.35 -6.07
N ASN A 12 -0.88 -12.32 -5.45
CA ASN A 12 -1.04 -11.00 -6.07
C ASN A 12 0.26 -10.21 -6.02
N GLU A 13 1.10 -10.42 -5.01
CA GLU A 13 2.36 -9.67 -4.84
C GLU A 13 3.49 -10.55 -4.29
N LEU A 14 4.69 -10.40 -4.88
CA LEU A 14 5.94 -11.00 -4.43
C LEU A 14 7.00 -9.90 -4.26
N ILE A 15 7.61 -9.81 -3.08
CA ILE A 15 8.65 -8.82 -2.78
C ILE A 15 9.88 -9.52 -2.21
N ILE A 16 11.05 -9.22 -2.78
CA ILE A 16 12.34 -9.65 -2.24
C ILE A 16 12.99 -8.44 -1.56
N LYS A 17 13.23 -8.54 -0.24
CA LYS A 17 13.87 -7.47 0.53
C LYS A 17 14.63 -8.03 1.73
N ASN A 18 15.85 -7.56 1.94
CA ASN A 18 16.75 -7.96 3.04
C ASN A 18 16.88 -9.49 3.17
N ASP A 19 17.24 -10.15 2.07
CA ASP A 19 17.43 -11.62 1.98
C ASP A 19 16.20 -12.47 2.35
N LYS A 20 15.01 -11.87 2.30
CA LYS A 20 13.74 -12.54 2.53
C LYS A 20 12.81 -12.35 1.34
N ILE A 21 12.00 -13.36 1.10
CA ILE A 21 10.96 -13.38 0.07
C ILE A 21 9.62 -13.32 0.79
N TYR A 22 8.80 -12.33 0.43
CA TYR A 22 7.46 -12.13 0.95
C TYR A 22 6.46 -12.39 -0.16
N THR A 23 5.40 -13.12 0.15
CA THR A 23 4.29 -13.36 -0.78
C THR A 23 2.97 -13.00 -0.11
N LEU A 24 2.13 -12.26 -0.81
CA LEU A 24 0.77 -11.96 -0.38
C LEU A 24 -0.24 -12.50 -1.39
N GLY A 25 -1.16 -13.32 -0.91
CA GLY A 25 -2.29 -13.80 -1.71
C GLY A 25 -3.58 -13.03 -1.50
N ASP A 26 -4.44 -13.09 -2.52
CA ASP A 26 -5.81 -12.53 -2.57
C ASP A 26 -6.71 -13.06 -1.45
N ASP A 27 -6.35 -14.20 -0.89
CA ASP A 27 -7.05 -14.83 0.21
C ASP A 27 -6.65 -14.25 1.57
N GLY A 28 -5.71 -13.30 1.63
CA GLY A 28 -5.18 -12.74 2.87
C GLY A 28 -4.08 -13.59 3.52
N MET A 29 -3.43 -14.49 2.77
CA MET A 29 -2.28 -15.24 3.23
C MET A 29 -0.97 -14.47 2.96
N LEU A 30 -0.29 -14.06 4.02
CA LEU A 30 1.04 -13.44 3.97
C LEU A 30 2.09 -14.47 4.44
N MET A 31 3.09 -14.74 3.61
CA MET A 31 4.15 -15.69 3.93
C MET A 31 5.53 -15.04 3.81
N CYS A 32 6.49 -15.55 4.59
CA CYS A 32 7.89 -15.17 4.48
C CYS A 32 8.76 -16.41 4.33
N PHE A 33 9.73 -16.32 3.43
CA PHE A 33 10.74 -17.33 3.17
C PHE A 33 12.14 -16.72 3.22
N ASN A 34 13.15 -17.54 3.46
CA ASN A 34 14.52 -17.17 3.14
C ASN A 34 14.81 -17.41 1.64
N LEU A 35 16.00 -17.06 1.17
CA LEU A 35 16.40 -17.25 -0.23
C LEU A 35 16.50 -18.72 -0.68
N LYS A 36 16.50 -19.68 0.26
CA LYS A 36 16.43 -21.12 -0.01
C LYS A 36 14.99 -21.64 -0.12
N LEU A 37 13.99 -20.74 -0.07
CA LEU A 37 12.56 -21.04 -0.06
C LEU A 37 12.09 -21.82 1.19
N GLU A 38 12.83 -21.73 2.29
CA GLU A 38 12.42 -22.30 3.57
C GLU A 38 11.46 -21.32 4.26
N ASN A 39 10.24 -21.78 4.60
CA ASN A 39 9.24 -20.97 5.28
C ASN A 39 9.77 -20.52 6.65
N GLN A 40 9.72 -19.21 6.89
CA GLN A 40 10.12 -18.59 8.17
C GLN A 40 8.91 -18.34 9.05
N TRP A 41 7.81 -17.88 8.46
CA TRP A 41 6.52 -17.74 9.12
C TRP A 41 5.40 -17.62 8.08
N THR A 42 4.16 -17.84 8.55
CA THR A 42 2.92 -17.72 7.77
C THR A 42 1.87 -17.01 8.63
N LEU A 43 1.17 -16.06 8.04
CA LEU A 43 0.06 -15.35 8.65
C LEU A 43 -1.17 -15.44 7.73
N LYS A 44 -2.31 -15.85 8.28
CA LYS A 44 -3.61 -15.80 7.62
C LYS A 44 -4.47 -14.76 8.32
N VAL A 45 -5.03 -13.82 7.57
CA VAL A 45 -5.98 -12.81 8.09
C VAL A 45 -7.34 -12.93 7.39
N GLU A 46 -8.28 -12.10 7.82
CA GLU A 46 -9.57 -11.95 7.15
C GLU A 46 -9.35 -11.48 5.72
N ASN A 47 -10.03 -12.13 4.77
CA ASN A 47 -9.96 -11.71 3.38
C ASN A 47 -10.70 -10.38 3.19
N THR A 48 -9.93 -9.31 3.16
CA THR A 48 -10.39 -7.95 2.90
C THR A 48 -9.70 -7.35 1.68
N ILE A 49 -8.90 -8.15 0.98
CA ILE A 49 -8.09 -7.73 -0.16
C ILE A 49 -8.99 -7.79 -1.37
N GLU A 50 -9.35 -6.62 -1.88
CA GLU A 50 -9.86 -6.48 -3.23
C GLU A 50 -8.63 -6.53 -4.17
N SER A 51 -8.76 -7.08 -5.38
CA SER A 51 -7.64 -7.30 -6.34
C SER A 51 -7.04 -5.99 -6.92
N SER A 52 -6.76 -5.01 -6.06
CA SER A 52 -6.09 -3.75 -6.36
C SER A 52 -4.57 -3.86 -6.17
N THR A 53 -3.86 -2.87 -6.70
CA THR A 53 -2.39 -2.80 -6.72
C THR A 53 -1.82 -2.19 -5.45
N ARG A 54 -0.60 -2.62 -5.08
CA ARG A 54 0.21 -2.07 -3.99
C ARG A 54 -0.47 -2.17 -2.63
N ASN A 55 -0.99 -3.35 -2.36
CA ASN A 55 -1.58 -3.70 -1.08
C ASN A 55 -0.52 -4.25 -0.09
N LEU A 56 0.79 -4.21 -0.41
CA LEU A 56 1.88 -4.66 0.45
C LEU A 56 3.05 -3.65 0.48
N ILE A 57 3.49 -3.27 1.68
CA ILE A 57 4.75 -2.54 1.90
C ILE A 57 5.62 -3.27 2.90
N ILE A 58 6.89 -3.44 2.54
CA ILE A 58 7.92 -3.98 3.43
C ILE A 58 8.87 -2.85 3.85
N THR A 59 8.89 -2.57 5.15
CA THR A 59 9.79 -1.58 5.77
C THR A 59 10.92 -2.31 6.49
N GLU A 60 11.74 -1.60 7.28
CA GLU A 60 12.81 -2.29 8.01
C GLU A 60 12.28 -3.25 9.08
N ASN A 61 11.24 -2.85 9.81
CA ASN A 61 10.73 -3.61 10.96
C ASN A 61 9.29 -4.11 10.81
N CYS A 62 8.53 -3.56 9.85
CA CYS A 62 7.10 -3.81 9.71
C CYS A 62 6.71 -4.13 8.27
N ILE A 63 5.63 -4.89 8.15
CA ILE A 63 4.92 -5.14 6.91
C ILE A 63 3.53 -4.53 7.04
N TYR A 64 3.11 -3.76 6.04
CA TYR A 64 1.75 -3.20 5.98
C TYR A 64 1.02 -3.81 4.80
N PHE A 65 -0.19 -4.33 5.03
CA PHE A 65 -0.99 -4.89 3.94
C PHE A 65 -2.48 -4.95 4.22
N GLY A 66 -3.30 -5.09 3.18
CA GLY A 66 -4.73 -5.36 3.33
C GLY A 66 -5.60 -4.73 2.25
N GLY A 67 -6.84 -4.44 2.60
CA GLY A 67 -7.80 -3.72 1.76
C GLY A 67 -8.74 -2.92 2.65
N SER A 68 -9.97 -3.37 2.91
CA SER A 68 -10.88 -2.67 3.84
C SER A 68 -10.40 -2.63 5.30
N ILE A 69 -9.54 -3.58 5.67
CA ILE A 69 -8.76 -3.59 6.90
C ILE A 69 -7.29 -3.52 6.53
N LEU A 70 -6.57 -2.57 7.11
CA LEU A 70 -5.11 -2.47 7.02
C LEU A 70 -4.47 -3.18 8.23
N TYR A 71 -3.51 -4.06 7.96
CA TYR A 71 -2.73 -4.76 8.96
C TYR A 71 -1.31 -4.21 9.03
N SER A 72 -0.77 -4.14 10.24
CA SER A 72 0.67 -3.99 10.48
C SER A 72 1.19 -5.26 11.13
N VAL A 73 2.28 -5.80 10.59
CA VAL A 73 2.86 -7.07 10.97
C VAL A 73 4.33 -6.90 11.29
N ASP A 74 4.78 -7.57 12.33
CA ASP A 74 6.20 -7.70 12.60
C ASP A 74 6.89 -8.52 11.50
N LYS A 75 7.83 -7.90 10.79
CA LYS A 75 8.52 -8.51 9.64
C LYS A 75 9.30 -9.77 10.00
N ASN A 76 9.76 -9.88 11.24
CA ASN A 76 10.62 -10.98 11.68
C ASN A 76 9.81 -12.18 12.19
N THR A 77 8.68 -11.92 12.84
CA THR A 77 7.88 -12.96 13.50
C THR A 77 6.56 -13.28 12.80
N GLY A 78 6.11 -12.44 11.87
CA GLY A 78 4.80 -12.59 11.22
C GLY A 78 3.61 -12.25 12.13
N LYS A 79 3.85 -11.75 13.35
CA LYS A 79 2.79 -11.41 14.31
C LYS A 79 2.15 -10.06 13.96
N VAL A 80 0.81 -10.01 14.00
CA VAL A 80 0.05 -8.76 13.85
C VAL A 80 0.37 -7.83 15.02
N LYS A 81 0.84 -6.62 14.71
CA LYS A 81 1.03 -5.52 15.67
C LYS A 81 -0.27 -4.78 15.92
N TRP A 82 -0.98 -4.45 14.84
CA TRP A 82 -2.30 -3.84 14.89
C TRP A 82 -3.07 -4.09 13.59
N LYS A 83 -4.38 -3.84 13.63
CA LYS A 83 -5.25 -3.80 12.47
C LYS A 83 -6.22 -2.62 12.58
N THR A 84 -6.50 -1.98 11.45
CA THR A 84 -7.31 -0.76 11.40
C THR A 84 -8.28 -0.85 10.23
N LYS A 85 -9.57 -0.69 10.52
CA LYS A 85 -10.59 -0.62 9.46
C LYS A 85 -10.53 0.75 8.79
N ILE A 86 -10.25 0.79 7.49
CA ILE A 86 -10.05 2.03 6.74
C ILE A 86 -11.28 2.44 5.92
N TYR A 87 -12.15 1.50 5.57
CA TYR A 87 -13.47 1.76 4.99
C TYR A 87 -14.46 0.61 5.24
N GLU A 88 -15.74 0.86 5.00
CA GLU A 88 -16.79 -0.16 5.02
C GLU A 88 -16.84 -0.90 3.69
N ASN A 89 -16.83 -2.24 3.72
CA ASN A 89 -16.94 -3.11 2.53
C ASN A 89 -18.35 -3.09 1.89
N LYS A 90 -19.18 -2.09 2.21
CA LYS A 90 -20.56 -2.01 1.72
C LYS A 90 -20.72 -1.22 0.43
N ASN A 91 -19.66 -0.54 -0.04
CA ASN A 91 -19.66 0.20 -1.28
C ASN A 91 -18.29 0.02 -1.95
N SER A 92 -18.24 -0.70 -3.07
CA SER A 92 -17.05 -1.05 -3.89
C SER A 92 -16.30 0.15 -4.52
N HIS A 93 -16.47 1.35 -3.95
CA HIS A 93 -15.93 2.62 -4.44
C HIS A 93 -14.97 3.26 -3.43
N ASN A 94 -14.53 2.54 -2.39
CA ASN A 94 -13.57 3.02 -1.38
C ASN A 94 -12.31 2.13 -1.30
N GLY A 95 -11.96 1.42 -2.37
CA GLY A 95 -10.82 0.51 -2.42
C GLY A 95 -9.50 1.15 -1.98
N LEU A 96 -8.64 0.33 -1.38
CA LEU A 96 -7.25 0.72 -1.11
C LEU A 96 -6.50 0.89 -2.44
N LEU A 97 -5.87 2.05 -2.62
CA LEU A 97 -5.09 2.37 -3.82
C LEU A 97 -3.59 2.34 -3.55
N SER A 98 -3.16 2.85 -2.40
CA SER A 98 -1.75 2.91 -2.06
C SER A 98 -1.58 3.15 -0.56
N ILE A 99 -0.46 2.65 -0.02
CA ILE A 99 0.01 2.96 1.32
C ILE A 99 1.38 3.62 1.12
N GLU A 100 1.81 4.49 2.03
CA GLU A 100 3.20 4.90 2.13
C GLU A 100 3.59 5.13 3.60
N LYS A 101 4.81 4.77 3.97
CA LYS A 101 5.30 4.94 5.34
C LYS A 101 6.11 6.23 5.49
N ASN A 102 5.93 6.89 6.62
CA ASN A 102 6.90 7.84 7.17
C ASN A 102 7.28 7.51 8.63
N GLU A 103 8.06 8.39 9.26
CA GLU A 103 8.50 8.24 10.65
C GLU A 103 7.29 8.11 11.60
N ASP A 104 6.30 8.99 11.44
CA ASP A 104 5.12 9.07 12.33
C ASP A 104 3.96 8.13 11.95
N GLY A 105 4.23 7.02 11.24
CA GLY A 105 3.21 6.03 10.86
C GLY A 105 3.04 5.86 9.35
N VAL A 106 1.80 5.75 8.87
CA VAL A 106 1.51 5.51 7.44
C VAL A 106 0.45 6.47 6.90
N MET A 107 0.61 6.85 5.63
CA MET A 107 -0.43 7.50 4.83
C MET A 107 -1.10 6.44 3.96
N VAL A 108 -2.43 6.46 3.93
CA VAL A 108 -3.25 5.56 3.13
C VAL A 108 -4.05 6.38 2.14
N MET A 109 -3.98 5.99 0.88
CA MET A 109 -4.77 6.54 -0.21
C MET A 109 -5.83 5.52 -0.59
N THR A 110 -7.10 5.88 -0.45
CA THR A 110 -8.24 5.09 -0.93
C THR A 110 -8.90 5.78 -2.12
N SER A 111 -9.84 5.15 -2.80
CA SER A 111 -10.58 5.85 -3.88
C SER A 111 -11.45 7.03 -3.41
N GLY A 112 -11.62 7.25 -2.10
CA GLY A 112 -12.40 8.37 -1.56
C GLY A 112 -11.62 9.43 -0.77
N LYS A 113 -10.51 9.06 -0.13
CA LYS A 113 -9.79 9.96 0.80
C LYS A 113 -8.36 9.52 1.12
N PHE A 114 -7.58 10.46 1.62
CA PHE A 114 -6.42 10.21 2.45
C PHE A 114 -6.81 9.83 3.87
N ILE A 115 -6.06 8.91 4.47
CA ILE A 115 -6.15 8.53 5.88
C ILE A 115 -4.73 8.49 6.45
N LYS A 116 -4.46 9.32 7.46
CA LYS A 116 -3.22 9.25 8.24
C LYS A 116 -3.43 8.33 9.43
N ILE A 117 -2.58 7.31 9.55
CA ILE A 117 -2.58 6.36 10.67
C ILE A 117 -1.24 6.47 11.39
N ASP A 118 -1.25 6.49 12.72
CA ASP A 118 -0.03 6.51 13.54
C ASP A 118 0.62 5.11 13.64
N GLU A 119 1.75 5.04 14.34
CA GLU A 119 2.50 3.79 14.54
C GLU A 119 1.74 2.70 15.32
N ASN A 120 0.70 3.09 16.07
CA ASN A 120 -0.12 2.22 16.90
C ASN A 120 -1.42 1.79 16.19
N GLY A 121 -1.61 2.20 14.93
CA GLY A 121 -2.79 1.85 14.14
C GLY A 121 -3.98 2.77 14.36
N LYS A 122 -3.83 3.89 15.07
CA LYS A 122 -4.93 4.84 15.26
C LYS A 122 -5.02 5.80 14.08
N ILE A 123 -6.24 5.98 13.55
CA ILE A 123 -6.52 7.02 12.56
C ILE A 123 -6.36 8.39 13.24
N VAL A 124 -5.43 9.18 12.73
CA VAL A 124 -5.11 10.53 13.23
C VAL A 124 -5.98 11.58 12.55
N THR A 125 -6.09 11.51 11.23
CA THR A 125 -6.84 12.47 10.41
C THR A 125 -7.19 11.88 9.05
N THR A 126 -8.20 12.44 8.39
CA THR A 126 -8.63 12.05 7.04
C THR A 126 -8.93 13.28 6.18
N LYS A 127 -8.75 13.19 4.87
CA LYS A 127 -9.10 14.27 3.93
C LYS A 127 -9.62 13.70 2.61
N ASN A 128 -10.76 14.17 2.14
CA ASN A 128 -11.31 13.79 0.83
C ASN A 128 -10.48 14.40 -0.31
N TRP A 129 -10.49 13.74 -1.47
CA TRP A 129 -9.80 14.19 -2.68
C TRP A 129 -10.24 15.59 -3.11
N ILE A 130 -9.28 16.46 -3.43
CA ILE A 130 -9.53 17.67 -4.22
C ILE A 130 -9.52 17.32 -5.71
N GLU A 131 -8.64 16.41 -6.11
CA GLU A 131 -8.57 15.81 -7.44
C GLU A 131 -8.40 14.30 -7.34
N ILE A 132 -8.98 13.55 -8.27
CA ILE A 132 -8.96 12.10 -8.28
C ILE A 132 -7.50 11.63 -8.50
N PRO A 133 -6.91 10.91 -7.53
CA PRO A 133 -5.56 10.42 -7.66
C PRO A 133 -5.50 9.21 -8.59
N ILE A 134 -4.36 9.03 -9.24
CA ILE A 134 -4.02 7.85 -10.03
C ILE A 134 -2.66 7.31 -9.63
N GLY A 135 -2.50 5.99 -9.74
CA GLY A 135 -1.26 5.30 -9.40
C GLY A 135 -0.97 5.33 -7.90
N ASN A 136 0.32 5.43 -7.57
CA ASN A 136 0.83 5.27 -6.22
C ASN A 136 1.10 6.60 -5.51
N LEU A 137 1.03 6.55 -4.18
CA LEU A 137 1.52 7.59 -3.31
C LEU A 137 3.05 7.42 -3.16
N PHE A 138 3.80 8.51 -3.04
CA PHE A 138 5.25 8.47 -2.81
C PHE A 138 5.66 9.47 -1.74
N TYR A 139 6.48 9.07 -0.77
CA TYR A 139 6.97 9.97 0.27
C TYR A 139 8.44 10.39 0.04
N CYS A 140 8.70 11.69 -0.02
CA CYS A 140 10.06 12.25 -0.14
C CYS A 140 10.10 13.69 0.40
N ASN A 141 11.24 14.14 0.93
CA ASN A 141 11.46 15.53 1.37
C ASN A 141 10.34 16.10 2.27
N ASN A 142 9.81 15.26 3.16
CA ASN A 142 8.70 15.59 4.05
C ASN A 142 7.38 15.98 3.33
N TRP A 143 7.12 15.35 2.18
CA TRP A 143 5.92 15.48 1.38
C TRP A 143 5.49 14.13 0.84
N TYR A 144 4.18 13.93 0.74
CA TYR A 144 3.60 12.86 -0.07
C TYR A 144 3.24 13.41 -1.43
N TYR A 145 3.60 12.69 -2.49
CA TYR A 145 3.37 13.04 -3.88
C TYR A 145 2.40 12.03 -4.49
N TYR A 146 1.47 12.53 -5.30
CA TYR A 146 0.52 11.70 -6.04
C TYR A 146 0.14 12.41 -7.35
N LEU A 147 -0.13 11.61 -8.36
CA LEU A 147 -0.57 12.09 -9.66
C LEU A 147 -2.09 12.12 -9.70
N THR A 148 -2.68 13.02 -10.49
CA THR A 148 -4.13 13.11 -10.67
C THR A 148 -4.53 12.81 -12.11
N GLU A 149 -5.80 12.44 -12.33
CA GLU A 149 -6.36 12.22 -13.67
C GLU A 149 -6.24 13.44 -14.60
N LYS A 150 -6.09 14.64 -14.02
CA LYS A 150 -5.90 15.89 -14.78
C LYS A 150 -4.44 16.14 -15.18
N GLY A 151 -3.52 15.23 -14.87
CA GLY A 151 -2.09 15.41 -15.15
C GLY A 151 -1.39 16.39 -14.20
N ASN A 152 -1.94 16.60 -13.00
CA ASN A 152 -1.27 17.38 -11.97
C ASN A 152 -0.50 16.43 -11.05
N LEU A 153 0.79 16.70 -10.86
CA LEU A 153 1.55 16.12 -9.76
C LEU A 153 1.29 17.00 -8.54
N MET A 154 0.57 16.45 -7.58
CA MET A 154 0.20 17.10 -6.33
C MET A 154 1.17 16.69 -5.24
N ARG A 155 1.28 17.52 -4.19
CA ARG A 155 1.94 17.14 -2.94
C ARG A 155 1.14 17.55 -1.71
N ILE A 156 1.17 16.73 -0.66
CA ILE A 156 0.45 16.95 0.58
C ILE A 156 1.32 16.63 1.82
N LYS A 157 1.15 17.41 2.88
CA LYS A 157 1.80 17.18 4.19
C LYS A 157 1.15 16.03 4.96
N SER A 158 1.92 15.42 5.86
CA SER A 158 1.48 14.28 6.68
C SER A 158 0.28 14.60 7.58
N ASP A 159 0.10 15.87 7.96
CA ASP A 159 -1.03 16.35 8.76
C ASP A 159 -2.28 16.65 7.93
N LEU A 160 -2.20 16.49 6.61
CA LEU A 160 -3.23 16.76 5.61
C LEU A 160 -3.68 18.23 5.52
N LYS A 161 -2.97 19.17 6.14
CA LYS A 161 -3.38 20.59 6.19
C LYS A 161 -2.88 21.40 4.99
N GLN A 162 -1.71 21.05 4.46
CA GLN A 162 -1.13 21.72 3.30
C GLN A 162 -1.09 20.75 2.11
N GLU A 163 -1.78 21.12 1.04
CA GLU A 163 -1.84 20.40 -0.23
C GLU A 163 -1.70 21.42 -1.36
N GLU A 164 -0.85 21.13 -2.33
CA GLU A 164 -0.54 22.05 -3.41
C GLU A 164 -0.11 21.32 -4.69
N VAL A 165 -0.27 22.00 -5.81
CA VAL A 165 0.21 21.51 -7.10
C VAL A 165 1.72 21.69 -7.16
N PHE A 166 2.45 20.58 -7.30
CA PHE A 166 3.90 20.60 -7.46
C PHE A 166 4.30 20.79 -8.93
N TYR A 167 3.58 20.14 -9.85
CA TYR A 167 3.80 20.25 -11.29
C TYR A 167 2.50 20.04 -12.08
N LYS A 168 2.36 20.65 -13.25
CA LYS A 168 1.15 20.59 -14.10
C LYS A 168 1.47 20.11 -15.51
N GLY A 169 0.46 19.58 -16.20
CA GLY A 169 0.55 19.27 -17.63
C GLY A 169 1.27 17.96 -17.93
N ILE A 170 1.26 17.02 -16.99
CA ILE A 170 1.72 15.66 -17.25
C ILE A 170 0.70 14.99 -18.15
N ASN A 171 1.13 14.53 -19.32
CA ASN A 171 0.27 13.79 -20.22
C ASN A 171 0.01 12.39 -19.64
N ILE A 172 -1.22 12.12 -19.23
CA ILE A 172 -1.61 10.80 -18.73
C ILE A 172 -2.05 9.95 -19.93
N PRO A 173 -1.39 8.83 -20.22
CA PRO A 173 -1.85 7.94 -21.27
C PRO A 173 -3.20 7.32 -20.91
N ASN A 174 -4.02 6.98 -21.91
CA ASN A 174 -5.35 6.39 -21.73
C ASN A 174 -5.36 4.95 -21.15
N HIS A 175 -4.24 4.47 -20.61
CA HIS A 175 -4.11 3.16 -20.00
C HIS A 175 -3.44 3.26 -18.64
N ARG A 176 -3.69 2.28 -17.78
CA ARG A 176 -3.13 2.23 -16.42
C ARG A 176 -1.60 2.24 -16.48
N VAL A 177 -1.00 3.19 -15.77
CA VAL A 177 0.45 3.34 -15.60
C VAL A 177 0.78 3.10 -14.14
N ASP A 178 0.89 1.83 -13.76
CA ASP A 178 1.47 1.44 -12.47
C ASP A 178 3.00 1.44 -12.62
N ASP A 179 3.72 1.84 -11.57
CA ASP A 179 5.20 1.83 -11.51
C ASP A 179 5.92 2.56 -12.66
N THR A 180 5.30 3.61 -13.19
CA THR A 180 5.92 4.46 -14.22
C THR A 180 6.84 5.48 -13.57
N TYR A 181 8.09 5.52 -14.02
CA TYR A 181 9.08 6.49 -13.58
C TYR A 181 9.03 7.72 -14.49
N PHE A 182 8.89 8.89 -13.89
CA PHE A 182 9.07 10.16 -14.59
C PHE A 182 10.55 10.51 -14.56
N TYR A 183 11.12 10.83 -15.72
CA TYR A 183 12.40 11.54 -15.79
C TYR A 183 12.12 12.95 -16.32
N ALA A 184 12.82 13.93 -15.78
CA ALA A 184 12.92 15.26 -16.37
C ALA A 184 14.34 15.39 -16.95
N GLU A 185 14.44 16.02 -18.12
CA GLU A 185 15.72 16.52 -18.63
C GLU A 185 16.22 17.71 -17.79
#